data_AF-A0A533UFJ8-F1
#
_entry.id   AF-A0A533UFJ8-F1
#
_cell.length_a   1.000
_cell.length_b   1.000
_cell.length_c   1.000
_cell.angle_alpha   90.00
_cell.angle_beta   90.00
_cell.angle_gamma   90.00
#
_symmetry.space_group_name_H-M   'P 1'
#
loop_
_entity.id
_entity.type
_entity.pdbx_description
1 polymer ?
#
loop_
_entity_poly.entity_id
_entity_poly.type
_entity_poly.pdbx_seq_one_letter_code
_entity_poly.pdbx_strand_id
1 'polypeptide(L)'
;MHIRKNQGETMNSNEEIKQAFDKFAGWLKDCLFHVDDNYFKENPSPGISFEISTFMTRGYKYPFNISYVPQYEGMVMFNSGIALEEGDNASLMMMRKGERTQILMDLRKYVFPLRVNVEVSLPRFFLYKLVTIDALKDNKNYFVEQVFNFRNAAELLKIRIDEAFFKENPDGFKQGDDYYK
;
A
#
# COMPACT_ATOMS: atom_id res chain seq x y z
N MET A 1 5.80 29.88 22.30
CA MET A 1 4.69 30.56 21.60
C MET A 1 3.69 29.49 21.19
N HIS A 2 2.64 29.26 21.98
CA HIS A 2 1.61 28.27 21.65
C HIS A 2 0.63 28.90 20.66
N ILE A 3 0.71 28.49 19.40
CA ILE A 3 -0.29 28.84 18.39
C ILE A 3 -1.54 28.03 18.73
N ARG A 4 -2.56 28.70 19.30
CA ARG A 4 -3.91 28.16 19.38
C ARG A 4 -4.42 28.04 17.94
N LYS A 5 -4.45 26.82 17.38
CA LYS A 5 -5.25 26.57 16.17
C LYS A 5 -6.71 26.80 16.56
N ASN A 6 -7.38 27.71 15.85
CA ASN A 6 -8.79 28.04 16.09
C ASN A 6 -9.65 26.80 15.83
N GLN A 7 -10.54 26.45 16.77
CA GLN A 7 -11.46 25.31 16.63
C GLN A 7 -12.31 25.36 15.35
N GLY A 8 -12.57 26.56 14.80
CA GLY A 8 -13.26 26.75 13.52
C GLY A 8 -12.42 26.42 12.27
N GLU A 9 -11.08 26.58 12.32
CA GLU A 9 -10.19 26.21 11.21
C GLU A 9 -10.01 24.68 11.15
N THR A 10 -10.01 24.01 12.32
CA THR A 10 -9.93 22.55 12.41
C THR A 10 -11.23 21.84 12.00
N MET A 11 -12.40 22.45 12.19
CA MET A 11 -13.67 21.89 11.68
C MET A 11 -13.77 21.98 10.15
N ASN A 12 -13.40 23.12 9.56
CA ASN A 12 -13.44 23.28 8.10
C ASN A 12 -12.46 22.33 7.39
N SER A 13 -11.25 22.13 7.92
CA SER A 13 -10.28 21.24 7.31
C SER A 13 -10.69 19.77 7.33
N ASN A 14 -11.37 19.31 8.39
CA ASN A 14 -11.86 17.93 8.46
C ASN A 14 -12.97 17.65 7.44
N GLU A 15 -13.86 18.62 7.18
CA GLU A 15 -14.90 18.49 6.16
C GLU A 15 -14.30 18.45 4.75
N GLU A 16 -13.28 19.28 4.47
CA GLU A 16 -12.56 19.26 3.20
C GLU A 16 -11.82 17.93 2.97
N ILE A 17 -11.17 17.38 4.00
CA ILE A 17 -10.51 16.07 3.91
C ILE A 17 -11.53 14.97 3.67
N LYS A 18 -12.67 15.01 4.37
CA LYS A 18 -13.77 14.06 4.17
C LYS A 18 -14.26 14.09 2.73
N GLN A 19 -14.54 15.26 2.17
CA GLN A 19 -14.95 15.42 0.77
C GLN A 19 -13.90 14.89 -0.22
N ALA A 20 -12.61 15.09 0.07
CA ALA A 20 -11.54 14.52 -0.74
C ALA A 20 -11.55 12.97 -0.68
N PHE A 21 -11.76 12.39 0.49
CA PHE A 21 -11.85 10.94 0.66
C PHE A 21 -13.10 10.34 -0.01
N ASP A 22 -14.24 11.04 0.00
CA ASP A 22 -15.43 10.64 -0.76
C ASP A 22 -15.13 10.58 -2.27
N LYS A 23 -14.40 11.59 -2.79
CA LYS A 23 -13.94 11.59 -4.20
C LYS A 23 -12.99 10.42 -4.47
N PHE A 24 -12.01 10.18 -3.60
CA PHE A 24 -11.05 9.08 -3.74
C PHE A 24 -11.75 7.71 -3.79
N ALA A 25 -12.72 7.48 -2.90
CA ALA A 25 -13.52 6.26 -2.90
C ALA A 25 -14.29 6.09 -4.20
N GLY A 26 -14.94 7.15 -4.70
CA GLY A 26 -15.61 7.14 -6.00
C GLY A 26 -14.68 6.80 -7.16
N TRP A 27 -13.50 7.43 -7.22
CA TRP A 27 -12.53 7.17 -8.29
C TRP A 27 -11.91 5.78 -8.24
N LEU A 28 -11.72 5.21 -7.04
CA LEU A 28 -11.32 3.82 -6.88
C LEU A 28 -12.39 2.86 -7.42
N LYS A 29 -13.67 3.11 -7.10
CA LYS A 29 -14.80 2.33 -7.64
C LYS A 29 -14.87 2.43 -9.17
N ASP A 30 -14.64 3.61 -9.76
CA ASP A 30 -14.55 3.78 -11.22
C ASP A 30 -13.42 2.95 -11.86
N CYS A 31 -12.35 2.68 -11.11
CA CYS A 31 -11.21 1.85 -11.52
C CYS A 31 -11.39 0.37 -11.17
N LEU A 32 -12.61 -0.06 -10.82
CA LEU A 32 -12.97 -1.43 -10.43
C LEU A 32 -12.32 -1.94 -9.13
N PHE A 33 -11.80 -1.04 -8.29
CA PHE A 33 -11.40 -1.41 -6.93
C PHE A 33 -12.64 -1.54 -6.04
N HIS A 34 -12.64 -2.55 -5.19
CA HIS A 34 -13.62 -2.67 -4.12
C HIS A 34 -13.16 -1.87 -2.92
N VAL A 35 -14.02 -0.94 -2.51
CA VAL A 35 -13.82 -0.05 -1.36
C VAL A 35 -14.87 -0.42 -0.32
N ASP A 36 -14.46 -0.53 0.95
CA ASP A 36 -15.41 -0.68 2.07
C ASP A 36 -16.45 0.44 2.00
N ASP A 37 -17.73 0.14 2.21
CA ASP A 37 -18.74 1.20 2.30
C ASP A 37 -18.64 1.96 3.64
N ASN A 38 -17.91 1.42 4.63
CA ASN A 38 -17.61 2.03 5.94
C ASN A 38 -16.15 2.54 6.05
N TYR A 39 -15.67 3.27 5.04
CA TYR A 39 -14.30 3.83 4.99
C TYR A 39 -14.06 5.02 5.92
N PHE A 40 -15.09 5.50 6.62
CA PHE A 40 -14.91 6.33 7.81
C PHE A 40 -15.01 5.42 9.03
N LYS A 41 -13.88 4.85 9.46
CA LYS A 41 -13.87 4.05 10.69
C LYS A 41 -14.29 4.96 11.85
N GLU A 42 -15.37 4.62 12.55
CA GLU A 42 -15.79 5.32 13.77
C GLU A 42 -14.69 5.27 14.85
N ASN A 43 -13.83 4.25 14.80
CA ASN A 43 -12.64 4.09 15.62
C ASN A 43 -11.41 3.87 14.72
N PRO A 44 -10.82 4.94 14.16
CA PRO A 44 -9.58 4.80 13.41
C PRO A 44 -8.44 4.39 14.37
N SER A 45 -7.41 3.72 13.86
CA SER A 45 -6.23 3.44 14.67
C SER A 45 -5.66 4.74 15.24
N PRO A 46 -5.06 4.74 16.44
CA PRO A 46 -4.54 5.96 17.07
C PRO A 46 -3.65 6.76 16.10
N GLY A 47 -4.07 7.99 15.79
CA GLY A 47 -3.35 8.87 14.86
C GLY A 47 -3.83 8.85 13.40
N ILE A 48 -4.76 7.96 13.02
CA ILE A 48 -5.43 8.00 11.71
C ILE A 48 -6.75 8.77 11.87
N SER A 49 -7.12 9.62 10.90
CA SER A 49 -8.43 10.30 10.91
C SER A 49 -9.37 9.81 9.81
N PHE A 50 -8.82 9.34 8.68
CA PHE A 50 -9.60 8.85 7.55
C PHE A 50 -8.88 7.64 6.93
N GLU A 51 -9.61 6.60 6.53
CA GLU A 51 -8.99 5.39 5.96
C GLU A 51 -9.90 4.64 4.98
N ILE A 52 -9.50 4.63 3.71
CA ILE A 52 -10.10 3.79 2.69
C ILE A 52 -9.34 2.47 2.65
N SER A 53 -10.00 1.37 3.00
CA SER A 53 -9.49 0.03 2.76
C SER A 53 -9.98 -0.49 1.41
N THR A 54 -9.03 -0.92 0.58
CA THR A 54 -9.32 -1.64 -0.66
C THR A 54 -9.24 -3.14 -0.41
N PHE A 55 -10.22 -3.90 -0.88
CA PHE A 55 -10.29 -5.35 -0.67
C PHE A 55 -10.27 -6.14 -1.99
N MET A 56 -9.97 -7.43 -1.85
CA MET A 56 -9.84 -8.35 -2.98
C MET A 56 -11.20 -8.66 -3.62
N THR A 57 -11.27 -8.57 -4.95
CA THR A 57 -12.10 -9.47 -5.77
C THR A 57 -11.22 -10.19 -6.79
N ARG A 58 -11.81 -11.16 -7.52
CA ARG A 58 -11.10 -11.99 -8.51
C ARG A 58 -10.24 -11.10 -9.42
N GLY A 59 -8.91 -11.17 -9.26
CA GLY A 59 -7.92 -10.44 -10.07
C GLY A 59 -6.97 -9.50 -9.31
N TYR A 60 -7.26 -9.14 -8.04
CA TYR A 60 -6.42 -8.20 -7.27
C TYR A 60 -5.85 -8.85 -6.00
N LYS A 61 -4.56 -9.20 -6.03
CA LYS A 61 -3.88 -9.99 -4.99
C LYS A 61 -3.42 -9.20 -3.75
N TYR A 62 -3.32 -7.87 -3.82
CA TYR A 62 -2.70 -7.05 -2.76
C TYR A 62 -3.64 -5.94 -2.29
N PRO A 63 -4.40 -6.16 -1.20
CA PRO A 63 -5.18 -5.09 -0.58
C PRO A 63 -4.24 -4.00 -0.05
N PHE A 64 -4.69 -2.76 -0.11
CA PHE A 64 -3.97 -1.62 0.44
C PHE A 64 -4.94 -0.61 1.06
N ASN A 65 -4.41 0.22 1.94
CA ASN A 65 -5.14 1.30 2.57
C ASN A 65 -4.67 2.65 2.03
N ILE A 66 -5.59 3.60 1.95
CA ILE A 66 -5.30 5.02 1.75
C ILE A 66 -5.77 5.73 3.01
N SER A 67 -4.84 6.28 3.78
CA SER A 67 -5.14 6.83 5.11
C SER A 67 -4.66 8.29 5.23
N TYR A 68 -5.42 9.12 5.93
CA TYR A 68 -4.96 10.45 6.34
C TYR A 68 -4.52 10.39 7.81
N VAL A 69 -3.28 10.79 8.06
CA VAL A 69 -2.68 10.82 9.39
C VAL A 69 -2.35 12.29 9.70
N PRO A 70 -3.02 12.95 10.66
CA PRO A 70 -2.83 14.37 10.92
C PRO A 70 -1.39 14.78 11.27
N GLN A 71 -0.58 13.83 11.74
CA GLN A 71 0.82 14.03 12.09
C GLN A 71 1.71 14.26 10.86
N TYR A 72 1.27 13.84 9.67
CA TYR A 72 2.01 14.04 8.42
C TYR A 72 1.57 15.31 7.66
N GLU A 73 1.14 16.36 8.36
CA GLU A 73 0.97 17.72 7.80
C GLU A 73 0.27 17.80 6.42
N GLY A 74 -0.92 17.20 6.30
CA GLY A 74 -1.67 17.24 5.03
C GLY A 74 -1.34 16.12 4.05
N MET A 75 -0.53 15.13 4.45
CA MET A 75 -0.22 13.97 3.60
C MET A 75 -1.27 12.87 3.70
N VAL A 76 -1.51 12.23 2.56
CA VAL A 76 -2.22 10.99 2.40
C VAL A 76 -1.20 9.86 2.27
N MET A 77 -1.40 8.80 3.03
CA MET A 77 -0.55 7.62 3.06
C MET A 77 -1.22 6.44 2.36
N PHE A 78 -0.62 5.97 1.27
CA PHE A 78 -0.92 4.67 0.70
C PHE A 78 -0.06 3.65 1.44
N ASN A 79 -0.65 2.57 1.93
CA ASN A 79 0.10 1.56 2.67
C ASN A 79 -0.43 0.14 2.47
N SER A 80 0.46 -0.84 2.54
CA SER A 80 0.10 -2.26 2.52
C SER A 80 1.14 -3.09 3.27
N GLY A 81 0.66 -4.03 4.09
CA GLY A 81 1.49 -5.07 4.68
C GLY A 81 1.41 -6.33 3.84
N ILE A 82 2.54 -6.74 3.25
CA ILE A 82 2.64 -7.99 2.48
C ILE A 82 3.35 -9.01 3.35
N ALA A 83 2.61 -10.02 3.81
CA ALA A 83 3.18 -11.18 4.47
C ALA A 83 3.69 -12.17 3.44
N LEU A 84 4.90 -12.69 3.66
CA LEU A 84 5.37 -13.84 2.90
C LEU A 84 4.59 -15.08 3.29
N GLU A 85 4.26 -15.88 2.28
CA GLU A 85 3.81 -17.25 2.48
C GLU A 85 4.93 -18.09 3.13
N GLU A 86 4.54 -19.16 3.80
CA GLU A 86 5.50 -20.00 4.54
C GLU A 86 6.61 -20.54 3.63
N GLY A 87 6.26 -20.98 2.41
CA GLY A 87 7.21 -21.47 1.41
C GLY A 87 8.17 -20.38 0.90
N ASP A 88 7.69 -19.15 0.71
CA ASP A 88 8.52 -18.01 0.32
C ASP A 88 9.53 -17.68 1.41
N ASN A 89 9.05 -17.61 2.65
CA ASN A 89 9.90 -17.31 3.79
C ASN A 89 10.95 -18.41 4.02
N ALA A 90 10.57 -19.68 3.95
CA ALA A 90 11.50 -20.80 4.06
C ALA A 90 12.59 -20.73 2.98
N SER A 91 12.19 -20.51 1.72
CA SER A 91 13.12 -20.42 0.59
C SER A 91 14.11 -19.27 0.74
N LEU A 92 13.63 -18.08 1.13
CA LEU A 92 14.52 -16.96 1.43
C LEU A 92 15.49 -17.31 2.57
N MET A 93 15.01 -17.94 3.65
CA MET A 93 15.84 -18.25 4.81
C MET A 93 16.91 -19.32 4.53
N MET A 94 16.71 -20.19 3.53
CA MET A 94 17.71 -21.16 3.06
C MET A 94 18.86 -20.51 2.28
N MET A 95 18.65 -19.34 1.68
CA MET A 95 19.67 -18.65 0.89
C MET A 95 20.82 -18.12 1.75
N ARG A 96 22.00 -17.99 1.13
CA ARG A 96 23.15 -17.35 1.78
C ARG A 96 22.84 -15.90 2.09
N LYS A 97 23.44 -15.37 3.17
CA LYS A 97 23.23 -13.99 3.61
C LYS A 97 23.40 -12.96 2.48
N GLY A 98 24.42 -13.11 1.64
CA GLY A 98 24.68 -12.21 0.51
C GLY A 98 23.55 -12.23 -0.54
N GLU A 99 23.01 -13.40 -0.86
CA GLU A 99 21.90 -13.54 -1.82
C GLU A 99 20.61 -12.95 -1.27
N ARG A 100 20.31 -13.19 0.00
CA ARG A 100 19.19 -12.53 0.69
C ARG A 100 19.33 -11.01 0.65
N THR A 101 20.51 -10.49 0.98
CA THR A 101 20.76 -9.04 0.93
C THR A 101 20.58 -8.49 -0.49
N GLN A 102 21.01 -9.21 -1.53
CA GLN A 102 20.81 -8.81 -2.92
C GLN A 102 19.33 -8.74 -3.28
N ILE A 103 18.52 -9.74 -2.91
CA ILE A 103 17.06 -9.72 -3.13
C ILE A 103 16.43 -8.48 -2.48
N LEU A 104 16.79 -8.17 -1.22
CA LEU A 104 16.27 -6.99 -0.53
C LEU A 104 16.68 -5.68 -1.22
N MET A 105 17.89 -5.62 -1.80
CA MET A 105 18.32 -4.47 -2.59
C MET A 105 17.56 -4.37 -3.92
N ASP A 106 17.33 -5.49 -4.60
CA ASP A 106 16.58 -5.54 -5.86
C ASP A 106 15.14 -5.06 -5.65
N LEU A 107 14.49 -5.52 -4.58
CA LEU A 107 13.16 -5.06 -4.18
C LEU A 107 13.09 -3.54 -4.07
N ARG A 108 14.05 -2.93 -3.37
CA ARG A 108 14.15 -1.46 -3.26
C ARG A 108 14.33 -0.79 -4.62
N LYS A 109 15.20 -1.35 -5.48
CA LYS A 109 15.46 -0.81 -6.82
C LYS A 109 14.23 -0.86 -7.71
N TYR A 110 13.41 -1.91 -7.61
CA TYR A 110 12.21 -2.08 -8.43
C TYR A 110 11.09 -1.11 -8.05
N VAL A 111 10.89 -0.87 -6.74
CA VAL A 111 9.80 -0.01 -6.28
C VAL A 111 10.17 1.48 -6.24
N PHE A 112 11.46 1.81 -6.18
CA PHE A 112 11.93 3.20 -6.08
C PHE A 112 11.45 4.11 -7.23
N PRO A 113 11.49 3.70 -8.52
CA PRO A 113 10.96 4.49 -9.62
C PRO A 113 9.46 4.81 -9.50
N LEU A 114 8.69 3.98 -8.79
CA LEU A 114 7.26 4.16 -8.55
C LEU A 114 6.98 5.12 -7.38
N ARG A 115 8.04 5.66 -6.76
CA ARG A 115 8.02 6.52 -5.57
C ARG A 115 7.28 5.84 -4.40
N VAL A 116 7.54 4.54 -4.24
CA VAL A 116 7.03 3.73 -3.13
C VAL A 116 8.21 3.33 -2.26
N ASN A 117 8.06 3.47 -0.96
CA ASN A 117 9.04 3.01 0.01
C ASN A 117 8.71 1.58 0.44
N VAL A 118 9.76 0.81 0.73
CA VAL A 118 9.64 -0.53 1.28
C VAL A 118 10.46 -0.64 2.56
N GLU A 119 9.77 -0.95 3.64
CA GLU A 119 10.35 -1.38 4.90
C GLU A 119 10.33 -2.91 4.97
N VAL A 120 11.47 -3.49 5.33
CA VAL A 120 11.67 -4.93 5.36
C VAL A 120 11.75 -5.37 6.81
N SER A 121 10.78 -6.17 7.24
CA SER A 121 10.76 -6.81 8.55
C SER A 121 10.33 -8.26 8.38
N LEU A 122 11.25 -9.11 7.89
CA LEU A 122 10.97 -10.50 7.54
C LEU A 122 10.23 -11.22 8.69
N PRO A 123 9.13 -11.95 8.42
CA PRO A 123 8.65 -12.38 7.10
C PRO A 123 7.67 -11.40 6.42
N ARG A 124 7.68 -10.12 6.79
CA ARG A 124 6.75 -9.10 6.28
C ARG A 124 7.48 -7.97 5.57
N PHE A 125 6.82 -7.45 4.55
CA PHE A 125 7.17 -6.21 3.90
C PHE A 125 6.08 -5.19 4.18
N PHE A 126 6.50 -3.97 4.46
CA PHE A 126 5.60 -2.84 4.57
C PHE A 126 5.89 -1.87 3.44
N LEU A 127 4.92 -1.69 2.56
CA LEU A 127 5.00 -0.71 1.49
C LEU A 127 4.25 0.53 1.93
N TYR A 128 4.84 1.70 1.70
CA TYR A 128 4.13 2.95 1.91
C TYR A 128 4.54 4.04 0.94
N LYS A 129 3.65 4.99 0.74
CA LYS A 129 3.85 6.18 -0.08
C LYS A 129 3.09 7.35 0.52
N LEU A 130 3.73 8.52 0.57
CA LEU A 130 3.14 9.75 1.05
C LEU A 130 2.96 10.72 -0.12
N VAL A 131 1.76 11.30 -0.22
CA VAL A 131 1.42 12.32 -1.22
C VAL A 131 0.56 13.37 -0.56
N THR A 132 0.83 14.65 -0.80
CA THR A 132 0.02 15.76 -0.26
C THR A 132 -1.42 15.68 -0.74
N ILE A 133 -2.40 15.86 0.16
CA ILE A 133 -3.82 15.84 -0.19
C ILE A 133 -4.18 16.90 -1.24
N ASP A 134 -3.53 18.07 -1.19
CA ASP A 134 -3.76 19.16 -2.15
C ASP A 134 -3.41 18.78 -3.59
N ALA A 135 -2.40 17.92 -3.78
CA ALA A 135 -2.05 17.42 -5.11
C ALA A 135 -3.08 16.40 -5.64
N LEU A 136 -3.83 15.75 -4.75
CA LEU A 136 -4.75 14.67 -5.10
C LEU A 136 -6.21 15.13 -5.22
N LYS A 137 -6.68 15.98 -4.30
CA LYS A 137 -8.11 16.23 -4.01
C LYS A 137 -8.95 16.68 -5.22
N ASP A 138 -8.33 17.32 -6.20
CA ASP A 138 -8.98 17.83 -7.41
C ASP A 138 -8.38 17.27 -8.72
N ASN A 139 -7.50 16.26 -8.63
CA ASN A 139 -6.83 15.68 -9.80
C ASN A 139 -6.98 14.15 -9.83
N LYS A 140 -8.12 13.71 -10.41
CA LYS A 140 -8.43 12.27 -10.57
C LYS A 140 -7.32 11.50 -11.28
N ASN A 141 -6.78 12.03 -12.37
CA ASN A 141 -5.77 11.32 -13.17
C ASN A 141 -4.50 11.08 -12.36
N TYR A 142 -4.03 12.12 -11.66
CA TYR A 142 -2.85 11.99 -10.80
C TYR A 142 -3.10 11.03 -9.64
N PHE A 143 -4.27 11.09 -8.99
CA PHE A 143 -4.65 10.14 -7.94
C PHE A 143 -4.63 8.69 -8.45
N VAL A 144 -5.29 8.42 -9.58
CA VAL A 144 -5.34 7.07 -10.18
C VAL A 144 -3.95 6.58 -10.55
N GLU A 145 -3.08 7.45 -11.08
CA GLU A 145 -1.68 7.12 -11.34
C GLU A 145 -0.95 6.72 -10.05
N GLN A 146 -1.17 7.43 -8.94
CA GLN A 146 -0.56 7.08 -7.65
C GLN A 146 -1.05 5.71 -7.14
N VAL A 147 -2.34 5.42 -7.31
CA VAL A 147 -2.94 4.11 -6.99
C VAL A 147 -2.27 2.98 -7.78
N PHE A 148 -2.17 3.12 -9.11
CA PHE A 148 -1.55 2.08 -9.94
C PHE A 148 -0.05 1.94 -9.69
N ASN A 149 0.67 3.04 -9.47
CA ASN A 149 2.07 3.00 -9.07
C ASN A 149 2.25 2.24 -7.74
N PHE A 150 1.36 2.46 -6.77
CA PHE A 150 1.40 1.75 -5.49
C PHE A 150 1.11 0.24 -5.66
N ARG A 151 0.06 -0.10 -6.42
CA ARG A 151 -0.27 -1.50 -6.75
C ARG A 151 0.87 -2.21 -7.49
N ASN A 152 1.45 -1.57 -8.50
CA ASN A 152 2.53 -2.15 -9.30
C ASN A 152 3.79 -2.39 -8.44
N ALA A 153 4.04 -1.57 -7.42
CA ALA A 153 5.13 -1.81 -6.48
C ALA A 153 4.91 -3.11 -5.66
N ALA A 154 3.68 -3.38 -5.22
CA ALA A 154 3.35 -4.63 -4.54
C ALA A 154 3.52 -5.85 -5.47
N GLU A 155 3.08 -5.73 -6.71
CA GLU A 155 3.24 -6.79 -7.73
C GLU A 155 4.72 -7.09 -8.01
N LEU A 156 5.54 -6.06 -8.25
CA LEU A 156 6.98 -6.22 -8.49
C LEU A 156 7.69 -6.86 -7.29
N LEU A 157 7.25 -6.55 -6.07
CA LEU A 157 7.76 -7.21 -4.88
C LEU A 157 7.45 -8.71 -4.92
N LYS A 158 6.20 -9.10 -5.18
CA LYS A 158 5.84 -10.52 -5.26
C LYS A 158 6.60 -11.22 -6.38
N ILE A 159 6.67 -10.65 -7.58
CA ILE A 159 7.41 -11.23 -8.72
C ILE A 159 8.85 -11.54 -8.31
N ARG A 160 9.54 -10.61 -7.64
CA ARG A 160 10.93 -10.83 -7.22
C ARG A 160 11.06 -11.92 -6.15
N ILE A 161 10.10 -12.01 -5.23
CA ILE A 161 10.04 -13.10 -4.25
C ILE A 161 9.76 -14.45 -4.94
N ASP A 162 8.89 -14.47 -5.93
CA ASP A 162 8.57 -15.67 -6.72
C ASP A 162 9.79 -16.16 -7.50
N GLU A 163 10.51 -15.26 -8.18
CA GLU A 163 11.80 -15.57 -8.82
C GLU A 163 12.79 -16.19 -7.84
N ALA A 164 12.86 -15.66 -6.62
CA ALA A 164 13.75 -16.16 -5.58
C ALA A 164 13.31 -17.57 -5.10
N PHE A 165 12.01 -17.80 -4.95
CA PHE A 165 11.45 -19.11 -4.61
C PHE A 165 11.76 -20.16 -5.68
N PHE A 166 11.44 -19.88 -6.95
CA PHE A 166 11.62 -20.84 -8.04
C PHE A 166 13.09 -21.11 -8.37
N LYS A 167 14.00 -20.20 -8.03
CA LYS A 167 15.44 -20.47 -8.11
C LYS A 167 15.86 -21.61 -7.17
N GLU A 168 15.32 -21.66 -5.96
CA GLU A 168 15.66 -22.70 -4.97
C GLU A 168 14.76 -23.94 -5.08
N ASN A 169 13.57 -23.78 -5.68
CA ASN A 169 12.58 -24.84 -5.86
C ASN A 169 12.14 -24.90 -7.34
N PRO A 170 13.02 -25.31 -8.27
CA PRO A 170 12.74 -25.29 -9.71
C PRO A 170 11.56 -26.20 -10.12
N ASP A 171 11.32 -27.27 -9.37
CA ASP A 171 10.18 -28.20 -9.56
C ASP A 171 9.01 -27.89 -8.60
N GLY A 172 9.14 -26.85 -7.78
CA GLY A 172 8.19 -26.55 -6.70
C GLY A 172 6.89 -25.97 -7.22
N PHE A 173 5.76 -26.53 -6.78
CA PHE A 173 4.45 -25.88 -6.88
C PHE A 173 4.24 -25.01 -5.63
N LYS A 174 3.86 -23.74 -5.79
CA LYS A 174 3.36 -22.95 -4.66
C LYS A 174 1.96 -23.41 -4.31
N GLN A 175 1.75 -23.70 -3.03
CA GLN A 175 0.42 -24.01 -2.51
C GLN A 175 -0.46 -22.75 -2.67
N GLY A 176 -1.42 -22.78 -3.60
CA GLY A 176 -2.26 -21.62 -3.95
C GLY A 176 -2.17 -21.15 -5.40
N ASP A 177 -1.29 -21.72 -6.22
CA ASP A 177 -1.19 -21.41 -7.67
C ASP A 177 -2.16 -22.23 -8.56
N ASP A 178 -3.27 -22.75 -8.00
CA ASP A 178 -4.33 -23.45 -8.75
C ASP A 178 -5.12 -22.54 -9.73
N TYR A 179 -4.73 -21.28 -9.91
CA TYR A 179 -5.47 -20.29 -10.69
C TYR A 179 -5.19 -20.29 -12.20
N TYR A 180 -4.28 -21.14 -12.68
CA TYR A 180 -3.99 -21.29 -14.12
C TYR A 180 -4.46 -22.62 -14.72
N LYS A 181 -5.42 -23.29 -14.08
CA LYS A 181 -6.18 -24.41 -14.68
C LYS A 181 -7.58 -23.96 -15.08
#